data_AF-V6EY03-F1
#
_entry.id   AF-V6EY03-F1
#
_cell.length_a   1.000
_cell.length_b   1.000
_cell.length_c   1.000
_cell.angle_alpha   90.00
_cell.angle_beta   90.00
_cell.angle_gamma   90.00
#
_symmetry.space_group_name_H-M   'P 1'
#
loop_
_entity.id
_entity.type
_entity.pdbx_description
1 polymer ?
#
loop_
_entity_poly.entity_id
_entity_poly.type
_entity_poly.pdbx_seq_one_letter_code
_entity_poly.pdbx_strand_id
1 'polypeptide(L)'
;MLLMTWKESLSTDVNSIDQQHQDLIAQVEKFFAAVHGGLDRRQLLAGLDVLIEMVSDHFAHEERVMRNIHLPTWTVHERLHRALLEEISEFREEVAMGSNERSAADVEHFLNIWLYRHIVEEDLKIFHHLNRD
;
A
#
# COMPACT_ATOMS: atom_id res chain seq x y z
N MET A 1 -2.10 -16.32 2.44
CA MET A 1 -2.93 -15.91 3.59
C MET A 1 -2.39 -14.57 4.03
N LEU A 2 -3.24 -13.54 4.04
CA LEU A 2 -2.81 -12.18 4.37
C LEU A 2 -2.21 -12.13 5.78
N LEU A 3 -1.08 -11.44 5.90
CA LEU A 3 -0.43 -11.19 7.19
C LEU A 3 -1.19 -10.15 8.03
N MET A 4 -2.15 -9.43 7.44
CA MET A 4 -2.81 -8.30 8.09
C MET A 4 -4.33 -8.30 7.90
N THR A 5 -5.03 -8.00 9.00
CA THR A 5 -6.46 -7.72 9.07
C THR A 5 -6.61 -6.37 9.76
N TRP A 6 -7.51 -5.51 9.29
CA TRP A 6 -7.77 -4.21 9.91
C TRP A 6 -8.15 -4.37 11.40
N LYS A 7 -7.65 -3.45 12.23
CA LYS A 7 -7.92 -3.36 13.66
C LYS A 7 -7.92 -1.89 14.08
N GLU A 8 -8.72 -1.54 15.08
CA GLU A 8 -8.76 -0.18 15.64
C GLU A 8 -7.39 0.33 16.12
N SER A 9 -6.49 -0.56 16.51
CA SER A 9 -5.11 -0.19 16.89
C SER A 9 -4.26 0.35 15.73
N LEU A 10 -4.75 0.27 14.49
CA LEU A 10 -4.11 0.81 13.29
C LEU A 10 -4.73 2.14 12.84
N SER A 11 -5.69 2.67 13.59
CA SER A 11 -6.36 3.93 13.26
C SER A 11 -5.40 5.12 13.33
N THR A 12 -5.47 5.98 12.33
CA THR A 12 -4.78 7.27 12.27
C THR A 12 -5.55 8.40 12.95
N ASP A 13 -6.75 8.13 13.48
CA ASP A 13 -7.76 9.12 13.91
C ASP A 13 -8.27 10.03 12.78
N VAL A 14 -8.03 9.61 11.53
CA VAL A 14 -8.50 10.29 10.32
C VAL A 14 -9.34 9.31 9.51
N ASN A 15 -10.67 9.38 9.68
CA ASN A 15 -11.62 8.43 9.08
C ASN A 15 -11.40 8.17 7.57
N SER A 16 -11.03 9.19 6.79
CA SER A 16 -10.77 9.00 5.36
C SER A 16 -9.54 8.15 5.07
N ILE A 17 -8.50 8.24 5.89
CA ILE A 17 -7.27 7.43 5.75
C ILE A 17 -7.56 6.00 6.21
N ASP A 18 -8.24 5.85 7.34
CA ASP A 18 -8.60 4.54 7.88
C ASP A 18 -9.50 3.74 6.93
N GLN A 19 -10.41 4.41 6.23
CA GLN A 19 -11.22 3.78 5.18
C GLN A 19 -10.36 3.35 3.99
N GLN A 20 -9.43 4.19 3.53
CA GLN A 20 -8.50 3.83 2.46
C GLN A 20 -7.61 2.64 2.83
N HIS A 21 -7.14 2.54 4.07
CA HIS A 21 -6.39 1.37 4.55
C HIS A 21 -7.23 0.09 4.48
N GLN A 22 -8.47 0.13 4.93
CA GLN A 22 -9.38 -1.02 4.85
C GLN A 22 -9.61 -1.45 3.40
N ASP A 23 -9.87 -0.50 2.51
CA ASP A 23 -10.10 -0.75 1.09
C ASP A 23 -8.84 -1.33 0.41
N LEU A 24 -7.66 -0.80 0.73
CA LEU A 24 -6.37 -1.32 0.23
C LEU A 24 -6.09 -2.74 0.72
N ILE A 25 -6.29 -3.02 2.01
CA ILE A 25 -6.10 -4.38 2.56
C ILE A 25 -7.02 -5.37 1.84
N ALA A 26 -8.30 -5.02 1.66
CA ALA A 26 -9.27 -5.86 0.95
C ALA A 26 -8.91 -6.05 -0.54
N GLN A 27 -8.41 -5.01 -1.20
CA GLN A 27 -7.99 -5.09 -2.60
C GLN A 27 -6.74 -5.96 -2.76
N VAL A 28 -5.76 -5.83 -1.86
CA VAL A 28 -4.56 -6.67 -1.81
C VAL A 28 -4.95 -8.15 -1.61
N GLU A 29 -5.90 -8.42 -0.71
CA GLU A 29 -6.45 -9.77 -0.50
C GLU A 29 -6.99 -10.36 -1.80
N LYS A 30 -7.88 -9.60 -2.43
CA LYS A 30 -8.59 -10.01 -3.64
C LYS A 30 -7.62 -10.24 -4.79
N PHE A 31 -6.63 -9.37 -4.95
CA PHE A 31 -5.61 -9.49 -5.98
C PHE A 31 -4.81 -10.78 -5.81
N PHE A 32 -4.26 -11.05 -4.62
CA PHE A 32 -3.46 -12.25 -4.40
C PHE A 32 -4.29 -13.54 -4.42
N ALA A 33 -5.53 -13.52 -3.92
CA ALA A 33 -6.43 -14.65 -4.07
C ALA A 33 -6.68 -15.01 -5.54
N ALA A 34 -6.82 -14.00 -6.41
CA ALA A 34 -6.96 -14.20 -7.84
C ALA A 34 -5.67 -14.77 -8.45
N VAL A 35 -4.50 -14.23 -8.09
CA VAL A 35 -3.18 -14.74 -8.52
C VAL A 35 -3.03 -16.23 -8.19
N HIS A 36 -3.34 -16.64 -6.96
CA HIS A 36 -3.31 -18.06 -6.55
C HIS A 36 -4.34 -18.93 -7.29
N GLY A 37 -5.42 -18.33 -7.79
CA GLY A 37 -6.40 -18.97 -8.67
C GLY A 37 -5.93 -19.18 -10.12
N GLY A 38 -4.73 -18.70 -10.48
CA GLY A 38 -4.13 -18.89 -11.80
C GLY A 38 -4.56 -17.83 -12.82
N LEU A 39 -4.34 -16.55 -12.52
CA LEU A 39 -4.55 -15.47 -13.48
C LEU A 39 -3.69 -15.62 -14.73
N ASP A 40 -4.26 -15.27 -15.88
CA ASP A 40 -3.45 -15.01 -17.08
C ASP A 40 -2.65 -13.71 -16.93
N ARG A 41 -1.61 -13.54 -17.74
CA ARG A 41 -0.73 -12.35 -17.70
C ARG A 41 -1.50 -11.03 -17.83
N ARG A 42 -2.55 -10.99 -18.66
CA ARG A 42 -3.34 -9.76 -18.89
C ARG A 42 -4.16 -9.42 -17.65
N GLN A 43 -4.74 -10.42 -16.99
CA GLN A 43 -5.48 -10.24 -15.75
C GLN A 43 -4.54 -9.81 -14.60
N LEU A 44 -3.33 -10.38 -14.55
CA LEU A 44 -2.32 -9.98 -13.59
C LEU A 44 -1.93 -8.49 -13.76
N LEU A 45 -1.63 -8.07 -14.99
CA LEU A 45 -1.31 -6.67 -15.31
C LEU A 45 -2.45 -5.73 -14.94
N ALA A 46 -3.69 -6.07 -15.29
CA ALA A 46 -4.86 -5.26 -14.95
C ALA A 46 -5.07 -5.15 -13.42
N GLY A 47 -4.78 -6.22 -12.68
CA GLY A 47 -4.84 -6.20 -11.21
C GLY A 47 -3.75 -5.31 -10.59
N LEU A 48 -2.54 -5.34 -11.16
CA LEU A 48 -1.45 -4.45 -10.75
C LEU A 48 -1.76 -2.99 -11.07
N ASP A 49 -2.34 -2.70 -12.24
CA ASP A 49 -2.76 -1.35 -12.61
C ASP A 49 -3.75 -0.76 -11.59
N VAL A 50 -4.76 -1.53 -11.22
CA VAL A 50 -5.74 -1.14 -10.19
C VAL A 50 -5.07 -0.92 -8.83
N LEU A 51 -4.14 -1.80 -8.44
CA LEU A 51 -3.43 -1.66 -7.17
C LEU A 51 -2.55 -0.39 -7.14
N ILE A 52 -1.82 -0.13 -8.22
CA ILE A 52 -0.98 1.07 -8.37
C ILE A 52 -1.82 2.34 -8.26
N GLU A 53 -2.97 2.39 -8.95
CA GLU A 53 -3.88 3.53 -8.91
C GLU A 53 -4.39 3.79 -7.49
N MET A 54 -4.90 2.75 -6.82
CA MET A 54 -5.41 2.88 -5.45
C MET A 54 -4.35 3.31 -4.44
N VAL A 55 -3.14 2.74 -4.54
CA VAL A 55 -2.01 3.11 -3.66
C VAL A 55 -1.57 4.54 -3.91
N SER A 56 -1.46 4.96 -5.18
CA SER A 56 -1.10 6.32 -5.56
C SER A 56 -2.10 7.35 -5.03
N ASP A 57 -3.40 7.07 -5.17
CA ASP A 57 -4.46 7.97 -4.69
C ASP A 57 -4.48 8.09 -3.16
N HIS A 58 -4.28 6.97 -2.47
CA HIS A 58 -4.16 6.93 -1.01
C HIS A 58 -2.96 7.76 -0.53
N PHE A 59 -1.77 7.51 -1.09
CA PHE A 59 -0.55 8.25 -0.74
C PHE A 59 -0.69 9.76 -0.99
N ALA A 60 -1.27 10.15 -2.14
CA ALA A 60 -1.52 11.55 -2.43
C ALA A 60 -2.48 12.19 -1.41
N HIS A 61 -3.46 11.44 -0.91
CA HIS A 61 -4.39 11.90 0.14
C HIS A 61 -3.71 12.06 1.48
N GLU A 62 -2.99 11.05 1.92
CA GLU A 62 -2.24 11.07 3.17
C GLU A 62 -1.22 12.20 3.21
N GLU A 63 -0.44 12.38 2.14
CA GLU A 63 0.51 13.50 2.04
C GLU A 63 -0.16 14.87 2.15
N ARG A 64 -1.36 15.04 1.56
CA ARG A 64 -2.14 16.28 1.75
C ARG A 64 -2.53 16.47 3.20
N VAL A 65 -2.99 15.42 3.88
CA VAL A 65 -3.32 15.45 5.31
C VAL A 65 -2.08 15.82 6.13
N MET A 66 -0.96 15.14 5.93
CA MET A 66 0.29 15.40 6.64
C MET A 66 0.80 16.84 6.47
N ARG A 67 0.75 17.36 5.24
CA ARG A 67 1.13 18.76 4.95
C ARG A 67 0.19 19.74 5.66
N ASN A 68 -1.13 19.49 5.65
CA ASN A 68 -2.13 20.35 6.30
C ASN A 68 -2.01 20.38 7.82
N ILE A 69 -1.70 19.24 8.45
CA ILE A 69 -1.49 19.17 9.90
C ILE A 69 -0.07 19.54 10.32
N HIS A 70 0.79 19.91 9.35
CA HIS A 70 2.19 20.28 9.55
C HIS A 70 3.01 19.17 10.24
N LEU A 71 2.77 17.91 9.87
CA LEU A 71 3.51 16.77 10.40
C LEU A 71 4.99 16.87 9.99
N PRO A 72 5.96 17.00 10.91
CA PRO A 72 7.36 17.30 10.54
C PRO A 72 8.03 16.27 9.63
N THR A 73 7.61 15.01 9.71
CA THR A 73 8.21 13.88 8.98
C THR A 73 7.63 13.65 7.59
N TRP A 74 6.71 14.50 7.10
CA TRP A 74 5.99 14.27 5.84
C TRP A 74 6.91 14.06 4.63
N THR A 75 8.07 14.74 4.56
CA THR A 75 9.03 14.58 3.44
C THR A 75 9.78 13.24 3.44
N VAL A 76 9.92 12.61 4.62
CA VAL A 76 10.49 11.26 4.72
C VAL A 76 9.42 10.25 4.31
N HIS A 77 8.20 10.47 4.76
CA HIS A 77 7.05 9.63 4.44
C HIS A 77 6.77 9.58 2.91
N GLU A 78 6.73 10.73 2.23
CA GLU A 78 6.61 10.82 0.76
C GLU A 78 7.72 10.04 0.01
N ARG A 79 8.93 9.97 0.57
CA ARG A 79 10.01 9.16 -0.02
C ARG A 79 9.76 7.67 0.08
N LEU A 80 9.14 7.21 1.16
CA LEU A 80 8.73 5.81 1.31
C LEU A 80 7.63 5.44 0.33
N HIS A 81 6.64 6.32 0.15
CA HIS A 81 5.57 6.17 -0.85
C HIS A 81 6.11 6.00 -2.26
N ARG A 82 6.99 6.92 -2.67
CA ARG A 82 7.63 6.88 -3.99
C ARG A 82 8.41 5.59 -4.20
N ALA A 83 9.18 5.15 -3.21
CA ALA A 83 9.93 3.90 -3.30
C ALA A 83 9.02 2.67 -3.47
N LEU A 84 7.86 2.63 -2.80
CA LEU A 84 6.91 1.55 -3.01
C LEU A 84 6.31 1.59 -4.42
N LEU A 85 5.87 2.77 -4.87
CA LEU A 85 5.27 2.92 -6.20
C LEU A 85 6.25 2.52 -7.31
N GLU A 86 7.53 2.84 -7.15
CA GLU A 86 8.61 2.38 -8.03
C GLU A 86 8.71 0.85 -8.03
N GLU A 87 8.81 0.21 -6.86
CA GLU A 87 8.94 -1.25 -6.73
C GLU A 87 7.78 -2.03 -7.37
N ILE A 88 6.53 -1.59 -7.16
CA ILE A 88 5.34 -2.24 -7.75
C ILE A 88 5.23 -1.99 -9.26
N SER A 89 5.68 -0.83 -9.73
CA SER A 89 5.70 -0.50 -11.16
C SER A 89 6.75 -1.31 -11.89
N GLU A 90 7.94 -1.50 -11.29
CA GLU A 90 8.98 -2.37 -11.82
C GLU A 90 8.49 -3.81 -11.95
N PHE A 91 7.79 -4.33 -10.93
CA PHE A 91 7.22 -5.68 -11.01
C PHE A 91 6.19 -5.80 -12.13
N ARG A 92 5.32 -4.79 -12.27
CA ARG A 92 4.34 -4.74 -13.36
C ARG A 92 5.03 -4.76 -14.74
N GLU A 93 6.12 -4.04 -14.92
CA GLU A 93 6.90 -4.07 -16.17
C GLU A 93 7.61 -5.41 -16.40
N GLU A 94 8.15 -6.05 -15.37
CA GLU A 94 8.70 -7.41 -15.46
C GLU A 94 7.66 -8.41 -15.98
N VAL A 95 6.45 -8.37 -15.40
CA VAL A 95 5.32 -9.19 -15.86
C VAL A 95 4.96 -8.88 -17.32
N ALA A 96 4.96 -7.61 -17.72
CA ALA A 96 4.64 -7.19 -19.08
C ALA A 96 5.66 -7.73 -20.09
N MET A 97 6.94 -7.73 -19.73
CA MET A 97 8.04 -8.28 -20.52
C MET A 97 8.08 -9.82 -20.53
N GLY A 98 7.31 -10.47 -19.65
CA GLY A 98 7.37 -11.92 -19.45
C GLY A 98 8.64 -12.38 -18.75
N SER A 99 9.26 -11.49 -17.96
CA SER A 99 10.35 -11.83 -17.06
C SER A 99 9.84 -12.70 -15.91
N ASN A 100 10.69 -13.59 -15.41
CA ASN A 100 10.41 -14.46 -14.26
C ASN A 100 11.41 -14.19 -13.11
N GLU A 101 11.95 -12.98 -13.03
CA GLU A 101 12.91 -12.60 -11.97
C GLU A 101 12.28 -12.62 -10.58
N ARG A 102 11.05 -12.12 -10.45
CA ARG A 102 10.24 -12.18 -9.22
C ARG A 102 9.00 -13.04 -9.45
N SER A 103 8.68 -13.92 -8.50
CA SER A 103 7.39 -14.60 -8.50
C SER A 103 6.29 -13.72 -7.90
N ALA A 104 5.04 -13.98 -8.24
CA ALA A 104 3.92 -13.25 -7.63
C ALA A 104 3.83 -13.48 -6.11
N ALA A 105 4.36 -14.60 -5.61
CA ALA A 105 4.45 -14.88 -4.17
C ALA A 105 5.53 -14.02 -3.47
N ASP A 106 6.65 -13.73 -4.14
CA ASP A 106 7.69 -12.84 -3.59
C ASP A 106 7.13 -11.42 -3.42
N VAL A 107 6.37 -10.97 -4.42
CA VAL A 107 5.72 -9.66 -4.38
C VAL A 107 4.58 -9.60 -3.37
N GLU A 108 3.79 -10.68 -3.22
CA GLU A 108 2.82 -10.80 -2.13
C GLU A 108 3.47 -10.66 -0.76
N HIS A 109 4.58 -11.37 -0.56
CA HIS A 109 5.29 -11.33 0.71
C HIS A 109 5.84 -9.93 1.00
N PHE A 110 6.47 -9.31 0.01
CA PHE A 110 6.99 -7.96 0.09
C PHE A 110 5.89 -6.95 0.42
N LEU A 111 4.79 -6.93 -0.35
CA LEU A 111 3.70 -5.97 -0.17
C LEU A 111 3.02 -6.09 1.18
N ASN A 112 2.77 -7.32 1.64
CA ASN A 112 2.17 -7.56 2.94
C ASN A 112 3.04 -7.05 4.10
N ILE A 113 4.36 -7.28 4.03
CA ILE A 113 5.30 -6.78 5.04
C ILE A 113 5.39 -5.26 4.97
N TRP A 114 5.54 -4.71 3.77
CA TRP A 114 5.67 -3.27 3.57
C TRP A 114 4.45 -2.54 4.12
N LEU A 115 3.24 -2.96 3.73
CA LEU A 115 1.99 -2.32 4.16
C LEU A 115 1.83 -2.37 5.68
N TYR A 116 2.13 -3.51 6.31
CA TYR A 116 2.02 -3.65 7.77
C TYR A 116 2.97 -2.71 8.49
N ARG A 117 4.24 -2.71 8.08
CA ARG A 117 5.27 -1.89 8.71
C ARG A 117 5.02 -0.42 8.46
N HIS A 118 4.56 -0.04 7.27
CA HIS A 118 4.25 1.35 6.94
C HIS A 118 3.15 1.90 7.84
N ILE A 119 2.00 1.22 7.92
CA ILE A 119 0.90 1.65 8.78
C ILE A 119 1.35 1.83 10.23
N VAL A 120 2.09 0.85 10.76
CA VAL A 120 2.51 0.85 12.18
C VAL A 120 3.63 1.84 12.47
N GLU A 121 4.65 1.90 11.62
CA GLU A 121 5.87 2.68 11.88
C GLU A 121 5.79 4.12 11.33
N GLU A 122 4.92 4.38 10.37
CA GLU A 122 4.82 5.65 9.65
C GLU A 122 3.45 6.31 9.80
N ASP A 123 2.35 5.66 9.41
CA ASP A 123 1.03 6.31 9.31
C ASP A 123 0.47 6.66 10.70
N LEU A 124 0.74 5.82 11.72
CA LEU A 124 0.40 6.12 13.12
C LEU A 124 1.10 7.37 13.67
N LYS A 125 2.12 7.92 12.98
CA LYS A 125 2.65 9.25 13.33
C LYS A 125 1.62 10.35 13.15
N ILE A 126 0.62 10.17 12.28
CA ILE A 126 -0.55 11.06 12.15
C ILE A 126 -1.34 11.05 13.47
N PHE A 127 -1.75 9.86 13.93
CA PHE A 127 -2.46 9.68 15.20
C PHE A 127 -1.72 10.38 16.34
N HIS A 128 -0.42 10.07 16.47
CA HIS A 128 0.42 10.62 17.51
C HIS A 128 0.68 12.12 17.38
N HIS A 129 0.42 12.74 16.24
CA HIS A 129 0.57 14.18 16.04
C HIS A 129 -0.72 14.94 16.32
N LEU A 130 -1.86 14.36 15.95
CA LEU A 130 -3.19 14.90 16.25
C LEU A 130 -3.53 14.84 17.75
N ASN A 131 -3.06 13.80 18.43
CA ASN A 131 -3.37 13.53 19.83
C ASN A 131 -2.22 13.89 20.78
N ARG A 132 -1.43 14.93 20.46
CA ARG A 132 -0.41 15.48 21.37
C ARG A 132 -1.07 16.48 22.32
N ASP A 133 -0.72 16.39 23.61
CA ASP A 133 -1.06 17.40 24.63
C ASP A 133 -0.34 18.74 24.40
#